data_AF-U3U0G5-F1
#
_entry.id   AF-U3U0G5-F1
#
_cell.length_a   1.000
_cell.length_b   1.000
_cell.length_c   1.000
_cell.angle_alpha   90.00
_cell.angle_beta   90.00
_cell.angle_gamma   90.00
#
_symmetry.space_group_name_H-M   'P 1'
#
loop_
_entity.id
_entity.type
_entity.pdbx_description
1 polymer ?
#
loop_
_entity_poly.entity_id
_entity_poly.type
_entity_poly.pdbx_seq_one_letter_code
_entity_poly.pdbx_strand_id
1 'polypeptide(L)' 'MNPHVNHPRWSQATERFIGAGGILKVERQPTLLFNGYAKEVASLYRGLDLRENY' A
#
# COMPACT_ATOMS: atom_id res chain seq x y z
N MET A 1 -4.59 -0.63 2.13
CA MET A 1 -3.20 -0.72 1.63
C MET A 1 -2.25 -0.56 2.81
N ASN A 2 -1.60 -1.65 3.25
CA ASN A 2 -0.66 -1.63 4.38
C ASN A 2 0.68 -2.23 3.93
N PRO A 3 1.75 -1.43 3.79
CA PRO A 3 3.06 -1.92 3.33
C PRO A 3 3.71 -2.92 4.29
N HIS A 4 3.28 -2.93 5.56
CA HIS A 4 3.82 -3.77 6.61
C HIS A 4 3.12 -5.13 6.73
N VAL A 5 2.01 -5.34 6.01
CA VAL A 5 1.31 -6.63 5.94
C VAL A 5 1.56 -7.22 4.56
N ASN A 6 2.43 -8.22 4.52
CA ASN A 6 2.71 -8.96 3.29
C ASN A 6 1.54 -9.90 2.95
N HIS A 7 1.25 -10.04 1.66
CA HIS A 7 0.34 -11.07 1.18
C HIS A 7 1.07 -12.43 1.15
N PRO A 8 0.38 -13.58 1.36
CA PRO A 8 1.04 -14.89 1.44
C PRO A 8 1.90 -15.27 0.23
N ARG A 9 1.64 -14.66 -0.93
CA ARG A 9 2.31 -14.97 -2.20
C ARG A 9 3.22 -13.85 -2.72
N TRP A 10 3.16 -12.65 -2.15
CA TRP A 10 3.98 -11.52 -2.61
C TRP A 10 4.08 -10.44 -1.53
N SER A 11 5.21 -9.73 -1.51
CA SER A 11 5.37 -8.58 -0.62
C SER A 11 4.60 -7.37 -1.15
N GLN A 12 3.89 -6.68 -0.24
CA GLN A 12 3.15 -5.44 -0.51
C GLN A 12 4.00 -4.18 -0.25
N ALA A 13 5.29 -4.34 0.11
CA ALA A 13 6.15 -3.24 0.51
C ALA A 13 6.55 -2.31 -0.65
N THR A 14 6.51 -2.82 -1.88
CA THR A 14 6.87 -2.06 -3.09
C THR A 14 5.82 -2.25 -4.16
N GLU A 15 5.53 -1.20 -4.90
CA GLU A 15 4.62 -1.23 -6.04
C GLU A 15 5.35 -0.82 -7.33
N ARG A 16 4.80 -1.26 -8.46
CA ARG A 16 5.26 -0.88 -9.79
C ARG A 16 4.48 0.34 -10.24
N PHE A 17 5.14 1.48 -10.33
CA PHE A 17 4.51 2.69 -10.84
C PHE A 17 4.38 2.61 -12.37
N ILE A 18 3.16 2.73 -12.88
CA ILE A 18 2.89 2.74 -14.32
C ILE A 18 2.76 4.20 -14.76
N GLY A 19 3.89 4.79 -15.21
CA GLY A 19 3.99 6.17 -15.68
C GLY A 19 4.15 6.31 -17.20
N ALA A 20 4.35 7.54 -17.68
CA ALA A 20 4.34 7.93 -19.09
C ALA A 20 5.43 7.29 -20.00
N GLY A 21 6.28 6.40 -19.48
CA GLY A 21 7.37 5.76 -20.22
C GLY A 21 7.06 4.38 -20.80
N GLY A 22 5.81 3.90 -20.67
CA GLY A 22 5.40 2.58 -21.18
C GLY A 22 6.03 1.40 -20.43
N ILE A 23 5.86 0.19 -20.98
CA ILE A 23 6.25 -1.09 -20.36
C ILE A 23 7.76 -1.20 -20.08
N LEU A 24 8.58 -0.35 -20.73
CA LEU A 24 10.04 -0.34 -20.63
C LEU A 24 10.57 0.59 -19.52
N LYS A 25 9.74 1.43 -18.91
CA LYS A 25 10.11 2.30 -17.77
C LYS A 25 9.18 2.06 -16.59
N VAL A 26 9.24 0.84 -16.06
CA VAL A 26 8.52 0.50 -14.84
C VAL A 26 9.46 0.65 -13.66
N GLU A 27 9.32 1.77 -12.95
CA GLU A 27 10.06 2.04 -11.72
C GLU A 27 9.31 1.45 -10.52
N ARG A 28 10.07 0.96 -9.54
CA ARG A 28 9.51 0.48 -8.27
C ARG A 28 9.56 1.61 -7.27
N GLN A 29 8.43 1.90 -6.63
CA GLN A 29 8.35 2.87 -5.55
C GLN A 29 7.87 2.18 -4.26
N PRO A 30 8.27 2.67 -3.09
CA PRO A 30 7.75 2.16 -1.82
C PRO A 30 6.25 2.46 -1.72
N THR A 31 5.45 1.46 -1.35
CA THR A 31 4.01 1.64 -1.16
C THR A 31 3.77 2.49 0.10
N LEU A 32 2.89 3.48 -0.02
CA LEU A 32 2.51 4.33 1.11
C LEU A 32 1.34 3.73 1.91
N LEU A 33 1.35 3.93 3.23
CA LEU A 33 0.24 3.53 4.10
C LEU A 33 -1.06 4.27 3.69
N PHE A 34 -2.15 3.52 3.56
CA PHE A 34 -3.43 4.03 3.00
C PHE A 34 -3.26 4.74 1.64
N ASN A 35 -2.26 4.35 0.84
CA ASN A 35 -1.93 5.00 -0.43
C ASN A 35 -1.64 6.51 -0.28
N GLY A 36 -1.10 6.93 0.87
CA GLY A 36 -0.81 8.33 1.19
C GLY A 36 -1.94 9.06 1.92
N TYR A 37 -3.16 8.51 1.95
CA TYR A 37 -4.34 9.12 2.59
C TYR A 37 -4.46 8.79 4.08
N ALA A 38 -3.33 8.56 4.75
CA ALA A 38 -3.34 8.17 6.14
C ALA A 38 -3.91 9.27 7.04
N LYS A 39 -3.75 10.55 6.70
CA LYS A 39 -4.25 11.65 7.54
C LYS A 39 -5.76 11.78 7.48
N GLU A 40 -6.35 11.44 6.35
CA GLU A 40 -7.77 11.59 6.04
C GLU A 40 -8.57 10.39 6.52
N VAL A 41 -7.99 9.18 6.44
CA VAL A 41 -8.74 7.92 6.64
C VAL A 41 -8.32 7.18 7.92
N ALA A 42 -7.14 7.46 8.50
CA ALA A 42 -6.69 6.71 9.68
C ALA A 42 -7.57 6.94 10.93
N SER A 43 -8.37 8.01 10.99
CA SER A 43 -9.33 8.22 12.08
C SER A 43 -10.45 7.17 12.09
N LEU A 44 -10.90 6.71 10.92
CA LEU A 44 -11.97 5.71 10.79
C LEU A 44 -11.58 4.33 11.33
N TYR A 45 -10.28 4.03 11.29
CA TYR A 45 -9.72 2.75 11.72
C TYR A 45 -8.99 2.84 13.07
N ARG A 46 -9.04 4.00 13.74
CA ARG A 46 -8.35 4.21 15.02
C ARG A 46 -9.04 3.42 16.13
N GLY A 47 -8.36 2.39 16.63
CA GLY A 47 -8.87 1.55 17.73
C GLY A 47 -9.55 0.24 17.29
N LEU A 48 -9.65 -0.03 15.98
CA LEU A 48 -10.02 -1.35 15.49
C LEU A 48 -8.77 -2.24 15.40
N ASP A 49 -8.88 -3.49 15.87
CA ASP A 49 -7.93 -4.51 15.48
C ASP A 49 -8.17 -4.85 14.01
N LEU A 50 -7.28 -4.38 13.16
CA LEU A 50 -7.36 -4.62 11.74
C LEU A 50 -7.22 -6.12 11.45
N ARG A 51 -6.42 -6.89 12.20
CA ARG A 51 -6.16 -8.31 11.90
C ARG A 51 -7.38 -9.22 12.00
N GLU A 52 -8.39 -8.84 12.79
CA GLU A 52 -9.64 -9.60 12.91
C GLU A 52 -10.71 -9.15 11.90
N ASN A 53 -10.57 -7.97 11.29
CA ASN A 53 -11.59 -7.35 10.45
C ASN A 53 -11.19 -7.23 8.96
N TYR A 54 -10.12 -7.91 8.52
CA TYR A 54 -9.73 -8.00 7.09
C TYR A 54 -9.36 -9.42 6.65
#